data_AF-A0A2A3L6E4-F1
#
_entry.id   AF-A0A2A3L6E4-F1
#
_cell.length_a   1.000
_cell.length_b   1.000
_cell.length_c   1.000
_cell.angle_alpha   90.00
_cell.angle_beta   90.00
_cell.angle_gamma   90.00
#
_symmetry.space_group_name_H-M   'P 1'
#
loop_
_entity.id
_entity.type
_entity.pdbx_description
1 polymer ?
#
loop_
_entity_poly.entity_id
_entity_poly.type
_entity_poly.pdbx_seq_one_letter_code
_entity_poly.pdbx_strand_id
1 'polypeptide(L)'
;MPILLRTGAAALGSTVAGLGYAAIIERNAFVLREITMPVLSPGSTPLRVLHISDLHMTPGQRRKQAWLRELAGWEPDLVVNTGDNLAHPKAVPAVIQALGDLLSRPGVFVFGSNDYFGPHLKNPLNYVTNPSHRVRGEPLPWQDLRAAFTERGWLDLTHTRREFEVAGLHVAAAGVDDPHIDRDRYDTIAGPASPAANLRLGLTHSPEPRVLDRFAADGYQLVMAGHTHGGQVCLPFYGALVTNCGLDRSRAKGPSRWGAHMQLHVSAGMGTSPYAPVRFCCRPEATLLTLIATPMGDRDAVSDLSRSQPTASVR
;
A
#
# COMPACT_ATOMS: atom_id res chain seq x y z
N MET A 1 23.66 44.92 -4.23
CA MET A 1 22.55 44.75 -3.27
C MET A 1 21.19 44.39 -3.88
N PRO A 2 20.69 44.97 -5.00
CA PRO A 2 19.34 44.69 -5.51
C PRO A 2 19.17 43.31 -6.19
N ILE A 3 20.26 42.71 -6.71
CA ILE A 3 20.22 41.38 -7.32
C ILE A 3 20.01 40.28 -6.26
N LEU A 4 20.70 40.37 -5.12
CA LEU A 4 20.56 39.42 -4.00
C LEU A 4 19.15 39.41 -3.39
N LEU A 5 18.51 40.59 -3.29
CA LEU A 5 17.12 40.73 -2.84
C LEU A 5 16.11 40.11 -3.82
N ARG A 6 16.34 40.24 -5.14
CA ARG A 6 15.47 39.66 -6.17
C ARG A 6 15.64 38.14 -6.29
N THR A 7 16.85 37.62 -6.18
CA THR A 7 17.11 36.16 -6.12
C THR A 7 16.57 35.54 -4.83
N GLY A 8 16.67 36.25 -3.70
CA GLY A 8 16.07 35.82 -2.43
C GLY A 8 14.55 35.75 -2.50
N ALA A 9 13.89 36.76 -3.07
CA ALA A 9 12.44 36.78 -3.26
C ALA A 9 11.93 35.70 -4.25
N ALA A 10 12.67 35.46 -5.34
CA ALA A 10 12.33 34.42 -6.31
C ALA A 10 12.49 33.00 -5.70
N ALA A 11 13.58 32.73 -4.98
CA ALA A 11 13.80 31.46 -4.31
C ALA A 11 12.77 31.17 -3.20
N LEU A 12 12.38 32.21 -2.45
CA LEU A 12 11.33 32.11 -1.44
C LEU A 12 9.97 31.82 -2.10
N GLY A 13 9.64 32.52 -3.20
CA GLY A 13 8.42 32.32 -3.97
C GLY A 13 8.30 30.91 -4.54
N SER A 14 9.37 30.35 -5.11
CA SER A 14 9.41 28.97 -5.60
C SER A 14 9.26 27.93 -4.49
N THR A 15 9.84 28.17 -3.33
CA THR A 15 9.73 27.25 -2.17
C THR A 15 8.31 27.23 -1.61
N VAL A 16 7.69 28.40 -1.44
CA VAL A 16 6.28 28.50 -0.99
C VAL A 16 5.34 27.87 -2.01
N ALA A 17 5.55 28.11 -3.30
CA ALA A 17 4.75 27.49 -4.36
C ALA A 17 4.91 25.95 -4.37
N GLY A 18 6.13 25.43 -4.20
CA GLY A 18 6.41 24.00 -4.12
C GLY A 18 5.73 23.34 -2.91
N LEU A 19 5.80 23.95 -1.73
CA LEU A 19 5.10 23.46 -0.54
C LEU A 19 3.58 23.52 -0.70
N GLY A 20 3.05 24.60 -1.29
CA GLY A 20 1.62 24.73 -1.59
C GLY A 20 1.15 23.66 -2.58
N TYR A 21 1.91 23.41 -3.64
CA TYR A 21 1.66 22.32 -4.59
C TYR A 21 1.64 20.96 -3.88
N ALA A 22 2.66 20.66 -3.08
CA ALA A 22 2.78 19.39 -2.35
C ALA A 22 1.64 19.19 -1.35
N ALA A 23 1.27 20.25 -0.63
CA ALA A 23 0.30 20.23 0.45
C ALA A 23 -1.15 20.39 -0.02
N ILE A 24 -1.44 20.76 -1.27
CA ILE A 24 -2.82 21.00 -1.71
C ILE A 24 -3.14 20.25 -3.01
N ILE A 25 -2.23 20.31 -3.98
CA ILE A 25 -2.45 19.76 -5.31
C ILE A 25 -2.03 18.29 -5.36
N GLU A 26 -0.75 18.00 -5.13
CA GLU A 26 -0.22 16.65 -5.36
C GLU A 26 -0.79 15.63 -4.37
N ARG A 27 -0.98 16.00 -3.10
CA ARG A 27 -1.62 15.10 -2.10
C ARG A 27 -3.06 14.70 -2.45
N ASN A 28 -3.70 15.43 -3.36
CA ASN A 28 -5.07 15.17 -3.83
C ASN A 28 -5.10 14.72 -5.30
N ALA A 29 -3.94 14.55 -5.94
CA ALA A 29 -3.81 14.09 -7.31
C ALA A 29 -3.75 12.56 -7.33
N PHE A 30 -4.83 11.90 -6.91
CA PHE A 30 -4.93 10.44 -6.89
C PHE A 30 -4.68 9.84 -8.27
N VAL A 31 -4.08 8.65 -8.32
CA VAL A 31 -3.76 7.95 -9.56
C VAL A 31 -4.02 6.45 -9.39
N LEU A 32 -4.59 5.82 -10.41
CA LEU A 32 -4.61 4.38 -10.50
C LEU A 32 -3.37 3.97 -11.30
N ARG A 33 -2.58 3.04 -10.76
CA ARG A 33 -1.51 2.40 -11.52
C ARG A 33 -2.00 1.05 -12.03
N GLU A 34 -1.68 0.75 -13.28
CA GLU A 34 -1.91 -0.57 -13.85
C GLU A 34 -0.56 -1.27 -14.03
N ILE A 35 -0.46 -2.49 -13.50
CA ILE A 35 0.77 -3.27 -13.50
C ILE A 35 0.44 -4.71 -13.84
N THR A 36 1.21 -5.33 -14.73
CA THR A 36 1.13 -6.77 -15.01
C THR A 36 2.26 -7.50 -14.30
N MET A 37 1.96 -8.61 -13.60
CA MET A 37 2.97 -9.39 -12.88
C MET A 37 2.84 -10.89 -13.17
N PRO A 38 3.89 -11.56 -13.69
CA PRO A 38 3.89 -13.00 -13.90
C PRO A 38 4.22 -13.73 -12.60
N VAL A 39 3.18 -14.02 -11.80
CA VAL A 39 3.31 -14.68 -10.49
C VAL A 39 2.46 -15.94 -10.38
N LEU A 40 1.46 -16.11 -11.24
CA LEU A 40 0.56 -17.26 -11.17
C LEU A 40 1.27 -18.51 -11.68
N SER A 41 0.83 -19.67 -11.19
CA SER A 41 1.26 -20.97 -11.70
C SER A 41 0.96 -21.09 -13.21
N PRO A 42 1.80 -21.78 -14.00
CA PRO A 42 1.57 -21.98 -15.44
C PRO A 42 0.17 -22.52 -15.75
N GLY A 43 -0.44 -22.03 -16.82
CA GLY A 43 -1.80 -22.42 -17.23
C GLY A 43 -2.93 -21.67 -16.51
N SER A 44 -2.64 -20.82 -15.53
CA SER A 44 -3.65 -19.98 -14.86
C SER A 44 -4.18 -18.88 -15.78
N THR A 45 -5.47 -18.58 -15.69
CA THR A 45 -6.07 -17.39 -16.29
C THR A 45 -5.62 -16.13 -15.54
N PRO A 46 -5.61 -14.94 -16.18
CA PRO A 46 -5.27 -13.70 -15.51
C PRO A 46 -6.22 -13.38 -14.35
N LEU A 47 -5.68 -12.80 -13.27
CA LEU A 47 -6.42 -12.34 -12.10
C LEU A 47 -6.20 -10.84 -11.88
N ARG A 48 -7.27 -10.06 -11.78
CA ARG A 48 -7.21 -8.61 -11.54
C ARG A 48 -7.35 -8.31 -10.05
N VAL A 49 -6.26 -7.86 -9.43
CA VAL A 49 -6.17 -7.58 -8.00
C VAL A 49 -6.06 -6.08 -7.77
N LEU A 50 -7.03 -5.48 -7.09
CA LEU A 50 -6.95 -4.10 -6.65
C LEU A 50 -6.25 -4.02 -5.29
N HIS A 51 -5.08 -3.38 -5.25
CA HIS A 51 -4.34 -3.10 -4.03
C HIS A 51 -4.65 -1.69 -3.53
N ILE A 52 -5.24 -1.64 -2.33
CA ILE A 52 -5.52 -0.43 -1.58
C ILE A 52 -4.69 -0.45 -0.29
N SER A 53 -4.08 0.68 0.07
CA SER A 53 -3.34 0.81 1.32
C SER A 53 -3.30 2.24 1.81
N ASP A 54 -3.01 2.40 3.09
CA ASP A 54 -2.71 3.65 3.76
C ASP A 54 -3.75 4.73 3.41
N LEU A 55 -5.03 4.47 3.65
CA LEU A 55 -6.07 5.46 3.37
C LEU A 55 -5.88 6.72 4.21
N HIS A 56 -5.45 6.57 5.47
CA HIS A 56 -5.42 7.63 6.49
C HIS A 56 -6.68 8.49 6.43
N MET A 57 -7.84 7.82 6.50
CA MET A 57 -9.12 8.46 6.24
C MET A 57 -9.53 9.35 7.40
N THR A 58 -9.99 10.56 7.08
CA THR A 58 -10.75 11.40 8.00
C THR A 58 -12.14 11.69 7.41
N PRO A 59 -13.17 11.96 8.23
CA PRO A 59 -14.55 12.12 7.74
C PRO A 59 -14.73 13.19 6.65
N GLY A 60 -13.92 14.26 6.68
CA GLY A 60 -14.02 15.39 5.76
C GLY A 60 -13.44 15.16 4.36
N GLN A 61 -12.75 14.05 4.10
CA GLN A 61 -12.01 13.83 2.84
C GLN A 61 -12.90 13.39 1.66
N ARG A 62 -13.94 14.18 1.34
CA ARG A 62 -14.96 13.87 0.31
C ARG A 62 -14.37 13.54 -1.06
N ARG A 63 -13.32 14.26 -1.48
CA ARG A 63 -12.64 14.01 -2.78
C ARG A 63 -12.00 12.62 -2.82
N LYS A 64 -11.29 12.22 -1.76
CA LYS A 64 -10.68 10.88 -1.65
C LYS A 64 -11.76 9.80 -1.63
N GLN A 65 -12.84 10.02 -0.88
CA GLN A 65 -13.97 9.10 -0.81
C GLN A 65 -14.66 8.91 -2.17
N ALA A 66 -14.84 9.99 -2.94
CA ALA A 66 -15.41 9.92 -4.29
C ALA A 66 -14.51 9.12 -5.24
N TRP A 67 -13.22 9.46 -5.28
CA TRP A 67 -12.25 8.77 -6.12
C TRP A 67 -12.13 7.27 -5.79
N LEU A 68 -12.17 6.91 -4.50
CA LEU A 68 -12.16 5.51 -4.06
C LEU A 68 -13.37 4.71 -4.59
N ARG A 69 -14.56 5.32 -4.65
CA ARG A 69 -15.76 4.64 -5.17
C ARG A 69 -15.64 4.34 -6.66
N GLU A 70 -14.97 5.21 -7.42
CA GLU A 70 -14.77 5.03 -8.86
C GLU A 70 -13.92 3.78 -9.18
N LEU A 71 -13.09 3.32 -8.24
CA LEU A 71 -12.27 2.11 -8.41
C LEU A 71 -13.10 0.84 -8.64
N ALA A 72 -14.35 0.79 -8.15
CA ALA A 72 -15.24 -0.34 -8.43
C ALA A 72 -15.55 -0.50 -9.92
N GLY A 73 -15.57 0.60 -10.68
CA GLY A 73 -15.77 0.60 -12.13
C GLY A 73 -14.62 -0.04 -12.91
N TRP A 74 -13.48 -0.30 -12.25
CA TRP A 74 -12.39 -1.07 -12.82
C TRP A 74 -12.56 -2.58 -12.64
N GLU A 75 -13.66 -3.04 -12.05
CA GLU A 75 -14.05 -4.46 -11.96
C GLU A 75 -12.93 -5.42 -11.51
N PRO A 76 -12.28 -5.19 -10.35
CA PRO A 76 -11.31 -6.14 -9.82
C PRO A 76 -11.97 -7.46 -9.42
N ASP A 77 -11.24 -8.56 -9.59
CA ASP A 77 -11.67 -9.90 -9.14
C ASP A 77 -11.44 -10.08 -7.63
N LEU A 78 -10.37 -9.46 -7.11
CA LEU A 78 -9.96 -9.51 -5.71
C LEU A 78 -9.53 -8.12 -5.23
N VAL A 79 -9.91 -7.74 -4.01
CA VAL A 79 -9.43 -6.54 -3.34
C VAL A 79 -8.46 -6.91 -2.20
N VAL A 80 -7.27 -6.32 -2.21
CA VAL A 80 -6.25 -6.50 -1.17
C VAL A 80 -6.08 -5.17 -0.43
N ASN A 81 -6.32 -5.19 0.89
CA ASN A 81 -6.12 -4.04 1.76
C ASN A 81 -4.99 -4.29 2.76
N THR A 82 -3.90 -3.51 2.69
CA THR A 82 -2.72 -3.72 3.54
C THR A 82 -2.66 -2.78 4.75
N GLY A 83 -3.78 -2.20 5.18
CA GLY A 83 -3.88 -1.48 6.45
C GLY A 83 -3.76 0.04 6.36
N ASP A 84 -3.66 0.69 7.54
CA ASP A 84 -3.60 2.14 7.73
C ASP A 84 -4.80 2.88 7.12
N ASN A 85 -6.00 2.36 7.37
CA ASN A 85 -7.24 2.90 6.86
C ASN A 85 -7.69 4.14 7.64
N LEU A 86 -7.43 4.20 8.95
CA LEU A 86 -7.98 5.22 9.83
C LEU A 86 -6.98 6.35 10.10
N ALA A 87 -7.49 7.56 10.28
CA ALA A 87 -6.72 8.69 10.83
C ALA A 87 -7.57 9.58 11.76
N HIS A 88 -8.74 9.08 12.19
CA HIS A 88 -9.68 9.80 13.04
C HIS A 88 -10.64 8.83 13.74
N PRO A 89 -11.07 9.06 15.00
CA PRO A 89 -11.99 8.17 15.73
C PRO A 89 -13.34 7.94 15.05
N LYS A 90 -13.75 8.84 14.15
CA LYS A 90 -15.01 8.76 13.37
C LYS A 90 -14.79 8.32 11.92
N ALA A 91 -13.63 7.75 11.59
CA ALA A 91 -13.25 7.46 10.20
C ALA A 91 -13.91 6.19 9.62
N VAL A 92 -14.33 5.23 10.44
CA VAL A 92 -14.88 3.95 9.96
C VAL A 92 -16.03 4.13 8.97
N PRO A 93 -17.08 4.94 9.25
CA PRO A 93 -18.14 5.17 8.26
C PRO A 93 -17.62 5.75 6.94
N ALA A 94 -16.63 6.64 6.99
CA ALA A 94 -16.04 7.24 5.79
C ALA A 94 -15.22 6.23 4.97
N VAL A 95 -14.49 5.32 5.62
CA VAL A 95 -13.79 4.22 4.93
C VAL A 95 -14.80 3.30 4.25
N ILE A 96 -15.81 2.88 4.98
CA ILE A 96 -16.84 1.97 4.47
C ILE A 96 -17.62 2.58 3.29
N GLN A 97 -18.03 3.85 3.40
CA GLN A 97 -18.70 4.57 2.30
C GLN A 97 -17.79 4.85 1.10
N ALA A 98 -16.48 4.96 1.31
CA ALA A 98 -15.52 5.16 0.24
C ALA A 98 -15.28 3.86 -0.55
N LEU A 99 -15.16 2.72 0.14
CA LEU A 99 -14.95 1.44 -0.52
C LEU A 99 -16.22 0.96 -1.24
N GLY A 100 -17.41 1.22 -0.70
CA GLY A 100 -18.68 1.01 -1.41
C GLY A 100 -18.78 -0.37 -2.05
N ASP A 101 -19.00 -0.40 -3.37
CA ASP A 101 -19.16 -1.62 -4.16
C ASP A 101 -17.91 -2.52 -4.17
N LEU A 102 -16.71 -1.99 -3.88
CA LEU A 102 -15.53 -2.84 -3.71
C LEU A 102 -15.69 -3.85 -2.58
N LEU A 103 -16.48 -3.53 -1.56
CA LEU A 103 -16.72 -4.45 -0.45
C LEU A 103 -17.65 -5.61 -0.84
N SER A 104 -18.29 -5.56 -2.01
CA SER A 104 -19.05 -6.69 -2.58
C SER A 104 -18.17 -7.66 -3.36
N ARG A 105 -16.92 -7.28 -3.65
CA ARG A 105 -15.93 -8.16 -4.27
C ARG A 105 -15.24 -9.01 -3.19
N PRO A 106 -14.77 -10.22 -3.53
CA PRO A 106 -13.86 -10.95 -2.66
C PRO A 106 -12.71 -10.06 -2.20
N GLY A 107 -12.39 -10.11 -0.91
CA GLY A 107 -11.34 -9.26 -0.35
C GLY A 107 -10.59 -9.91 0.79
N VAL A 108 -9.35 -9.47 0.96
CA VAL A 108 -8.45 -9.91 2.03
C VAL A 108 -7.75 -8.70 2.63
N PHE A 109 -7.48 -8.73 3.93
CA PHE A 109 -6.86 -7.59 4.60
C PHE A 109 -5.98 -7.94 5.80
N VAL A 110 -5.10 -7.00 6.14
CA VAL A 110 -4.35 -6.91 7.41
C VAL A 110 -4.45 -5.49 7.95
N PHE A 111 -4.06 -5.28 9.21
CA PHE A 111 -4.05 -3.95 9.83
C PHE A 111 -2.67 -3.30 9.81
N GLY A 112 -2.67 -1.97 9.83
CA GLY A 112 -1.50 -1.13 10.02
C GLY A 112 -1.54 -0.36 11.34
N SER A 113 -0.42 0.23 11.74
CA SER A 113 -0.31 1.00 12.98
C SER A 113 -1.36 2.10 13.15
N ASN A 114 -1.75 2.79 12.07
CA ASN A 114 -2.73 3.87 12.09
C ASN A 114 -4.18 3.36 12.06
N ASP A 115 -4.41 2.05 11.93
CA ASP A 115 -5.71 1.49 12.30
C ASP A 115 -5.87 1.42 13.82
N TYR A 116 -4.79 1.12 14.54
CA TYR A 116 -4.80 0.99 16.00
C TYR A 116 -4.71 2.32 16.73
N PHE A 117 -3.87 3.25 16.24
CA PHE A 117 -3.50 4.47 16.95
C PHE A 117 -3.71 5.71 16.09
N GLY A 118 -4.28 6.74 16.70
CA GLY A 118 -4.54 8.00 16.05
C GLY A 118 -3.26 8.76 15.69
N PRO A 119 -3.36 9.67 14.71
CA PRO A 119 -2.24 10.53 14.38
C PRO A 119 -1.92 11.43 15.58
N HIS A 120 -0.64 11.73 15.76
CA HIS A 120 -0.14 12.65 16.77
C HIS A 120 0.75 13.69 16.09
N LEU A 121 0.72 14.94 16.56
CA LEU A 121 1.63 15.96 16.04
C LEU A 121 3.08 15.55 16.37
N LYS A 122 3.91 15.42 15.35
CA LYS A 122 5.34 15.13 15.46
C LYS A 122 6.12 16.26 14.83
N ASN A 123 7.37 16.46 15.26
CA ASN A 123 8.26 17.34 14.51
C ASN A 123 8.42 16.76 13.09
N PRO A 124 8.01 17.48 12.03
CA PRO A 124 8.05 16.96 10.66
C PRO A 124 9.47 16.58 10.23
N LEU A 125 10.51 17.21 10.80
CA LEU A 125 11.90 16.83 10.54
C LEU A 125 12.21 15.40 10.99
N ASN A 126 11.54 14.89 12.03
CA ASN A 126 11.77 13.52 12.52
C ASN A 126 11.44 12.46 11.47
N TYR A 127 10.56 12.76 10.51
CA TYR A 127 10.30 11.88 9.38
C TYR A 127 11.58 11.59 8.57
N VAL A 128 12.52 12.54 8.53
CA VAL A 128 13.80 12.42 7.83
C VAL A 128 14.95 12.11 8.80
N THR A 129 14.95 12.72 9.98
CA THR A 129 16.11 12.74 10.90
C THR A 129 16.02 11.73 12.04
N ASN A 130 14.83 11.24 12.38
CA ASN A 130 14.65 10.30 13.47
C ASN A 130 13.46 9.34 13.21
N PRO A 131 13.60 8.44 12.23
CA PRO A 131 12.53 7.52 11.84
C PRO A 131 12.17 6.53 12.95
N SER A 132 13.04 6.35 13.95
CA SER A 132 12.83 5.45 15.09
C SER A 132 11.95 6.04 16.21
N HIS A 133 11.66 7.34 16.19
CA HIS A 133 10.90 8.00 17.25
C HIS A 133 9.40 7.69 17.19
N ARG A 134 8.95 6.79 18.09
CA ARG A 134 7.58 6.28 18.15
C ARG A 134 6.77 7.02 19.23
N VAL A 135 5.79 7.81 18.81
CA VAL A 135 4.72 8.33 19.69
C VAL A 135 3.39 7.82 19.15
N ARG A 136 2.62 7.19 20.02
CA ARG A 136 1.29 6.64 19.72
C ARG A 136 0.23 7.65 20.14
N GLY A 137 -0.74 7.91 19.27
CA GLY A 137 -1.93 8.68 19.63
C GLY A 137 -2.98 7.80 20.32
N GLU A 138 -4.16 8.38 20.50
CA GLU A 138 -5.31 7.70 21.09
C GLU A 138 -5.72 6.45 20.31
N PRO A 139 -6.20 5.39 20.97
CA PRO A 139 -6.73 4.22 20.28
C PRO A 139 -7.85 4.58 19.28
N LEU A 140 -7.81 3.95 18.12
CA LEU A 140 -8.82 4.08 17.07
C LEU A 140 -9.74 2.85 17.00
N PRO A 141 -10.95 2.97 16.44
CA PRO A 141 -11.94 1.89 16.40
C PRO A 141 -11.64 0.83 15.31
N TRP A 142 -10.46 0.20 15.38
CA TRP A 142 -10.06 -0.85 14.44
C TRP A 142 -10.95 -2.10 14.52
N GLN A 143 -11.59 -2.36 15.67
CA GLN A 143 -12.51 -3.47 15.86
C GLN A 143 -13.80 -3.27 15.06
N ASP A 144 -14.33 -2.04 15.04
CA ASP A 144 -15.50 -1.69 14.21
C ASP A 144 -15.16 -1.80 12.72
N LEU A 145 -13.94 -1.39 12.33
CA LEU A 145 -13.45 -1.57 10.97
C LEU A 145 -13.34 -3.06 10.59
N ARG A 146 -12.76 -3.88 11.48
CA ARG A 146 -12.66 -5.33 11.30
C ARG A 146 -14.05 -5.93 11.09
N ALA A 147 -14.98 -5.65 11.99
CA ALA A 147 -16.35 -6.14 11.92
C ALA A 147 -16.97 -5.78 10.57
N ALA A 148 -16.89 -4.51 10.17
CA ALA A 148 -17.47 -4.02 8.92
C ALA A 148 -16.85 -4.61 7.64
N PHE A 149 -15.57 -5.03 7.66
CA PHE A 149 -14.96 -5.80 6.57
C PHE A 149 -15.41 -7.26 6.59
N THR A 150 -15.35 -7.92 7.75
CA THR A 150 -15.72 -9.33 7.88
C THR A 150 -17.19 -9.61 7.62
N GLU A 151 -18.09 -8.71 8.03
CA GLU A 151 -19.54 -8.80 7.75
C GLU A 151 -19.86 -8.72 6.25
N ARG A 152 -18.94 -8.20 5.44
CA ARG A 152 -19.04 -8.15 3.99
C ARG A 152 -18.27 -9.27 3.29
N GLY A 153 -17.80 -10.26 4.04
CA GLY A 153 -17.14 -11.44 3.51
C GLY A 153 -15.65 -11.28 3.21
N TRP A 154 -15.04 -10.14 3.56
CA TRP A 154 -13.58 -10.02 3.46
C TRP A 154 -12.89 -10.88 4.53
N LEU A 155 -11.80 -11.52 4.15
CA LEU A 155 -11.02 -12.40 5.02
C LEU A 155 -9.94 -11.61 5.76
N ASP A 156 -10.01 -11.63 7.10
CA ASP A 156 -8.94 -11.11 7.96
C ASP A 156 -7.76 -12.09 7.96
N LEU A 157 -6.65 -11.66 7.35
CA LEU A 157 -5.41 -12.43 7.27
C LEU A 157 -4.45 -12.12 8.43
N THR A 158 -4.83 -11.25 9.37
CA THR A 158 -3.98 -10.88 10.51
C THR A 158 -3.64 -12.11 11.36
N HIS A 159 -2.42 -12.64 11.19
CA HIS A 159 -1.93 -13.84 11.86
C HIS A 159 -2.64 -15.14 11.47
N THR A 160 -3.28 -15.18 10.29
CA THR A 160 -4.02 -16.36 9.83
C THR A 160 -3.58 -16.81 8.44
N ARG A 161 -3.83 -18.08 8.15
CA ARG A 161 -3.75 -18.66 6.80
C ARG A 161 -5.17 -18.94 6.31
N ARG A 162 -5.41 -18.69 5.02
CA ARG A 162 -6.69 -18.92 4.35
C ARG A 162 -6.43 -19.47 2.96
N GLU A 163 -7.26 -20.41 2.56
CA GLU A 163 -7.32 -20.91 1.20
C GLU A 163 -8.72 -20.59 0.66
N PHE A 164 -8.80 -20.05 -0.55
CA PHE A 164 -10.06 -19.66 -1.17
C PHE A 164 -9.95 -19.66 -2.70
N GLU A 165 -11.11 -19.74 -3.35
CA GLU A 165 -11.24 -19.64 -4.81
C GLU A 165 -11.64 -18.22 -5.20
N VAL A 166 -11.00 -17.65 -6.21
CA VAL A 166 -11.41 -16.39 -6.84
C VAL A 166 -11.14 -16.44 -8.33
N ALA A 167 -12.14 -16.07 -9.14
CA ALA A 167 -12.06 -16.17 -10.61
C ALA A 167 -11.60 -17.54 -11.14
N GLY A 168 -11.96 -18.63 -10.44
CA GLY A 168 -11.57 -20.01 -10.78
C GLY A 168 -10.11 -20.37 -10.45
N LEU A 169 -9.43 -19.56 -9.64
CA LEU A 169 -8.07 -19.78 -9.18
C LEU A 169 -8.04 -20.08 -7.69
N HIS A 170 -7.28 -21.10 -7.32
CA HIS A 170 -7.02 -21.44 -5.94
C HIS A 170 -5.92 -20.53 -5.37
N VAL A 171 -6.26 -19.75 -4.33
CA VAL A 171 -5.34 -18.83 -3.66
C VAL A 171 -5.06 -19.32 -2.24
N ALA A 172 -3.78 -19.58 -1.95
CA ALA A 172 -3.29 -19.78 -0.60
C ALA A 172 -2.71 -18.48 -0.06
N ALA A 173 -3.43 -17.84 0.86
CA ALA A 173 -3.06 -16.56 1.43
C ALA A 173 -2.68 -16.68 2.91
N ALA A 174 -1.73 -15.86 3.36
CA ALA A 174 -1.51 -15.62 4.77
C ALA A 174 -1.06 -14.19 5.03
N GLY A 175 -1.27 -13.73 6.26
CA GLY A 175 -0.86 -12.39 6.63
C GLY A 175 -0.33 -12.30 8.05
N VAL A 176 0.42 -11.23 8.28
CA VAL A 176 0.78 -10.75 9.61
C VAL A 176 0.21 -9.35 9.81
N ASP A 177 0.06 -8.96 11.08
CA ASP A 177 -0.21 -7.57 11.48
C ASP A 177 1.00 -6.67 11.16
N ASP A 178 1.06 -5.47 11.72
CA ASP A 178 2.11 -4.50 11.41
C ASP A 178 3.47 -4.77 12.08
N PRO A 179 4.53 -5.09 11.31
CA PRO A 179 5.88 -5.25 11.84
C PRO A 179 6.53 -3.94 12.31
N HIS A 180 6.08 -2.78 11.82
CA HIS A 180 6.64 -1.48 12.20
C HIS A 180 6.42 -1.15 13.68
N ILE A 181 5.36 -1.72 14.27
CA ILE A 181 5.03 -1.60 15.70
C ILE A 181 5.15 -2.93 16.45
N ASP A 182 5.90 -3.88 15.88
CA ASP A 182 6.24 -5.19 16.48
C ASP A 182 5.00 -6.01 16.85
N ARG A 183 3.92 -5.89 16.05
CA ARG A 183 2.69 -6.67 16.23
C ARG A 183 2.64 -7.92 15.38
N ASP A 184 3.55 -8.07 14.43
CA ASP A 184 3.62 -9.24 13.58
C ASP A 184 4.01 -10.48 14.40
N ARG A 185 3.27 -11.56 14.16
CA ARG A 185 3.50 -12.88 14.78
C ARG A 185 3.60 -13.92 13.68
N TYR A 186 4.67 -13.87 12.92
CA TYR A 186 4.83 -14.75 11.77
C TYR A 186 4.77 -16.24 12.16
N ASP A 187 5.18 -16.60 13.38
CA ASP A 187 5.12 -17.99 13.85
C ASP A 187 3.71 -18.61 13.81
N THR A 188 2.65 -17.81 13.82
CA THR A 188 1.27 -18.33 13.72
C THR A 188 0.89 -18.76 12.31
N ILE A 189 1.66 -18.34 11.29
CA ILE A 189 1.43 -18.65 9.88
C ILE A 189 2.60 -19.42 9.25
N ALA A 190 3.63 -19.73 10.03
CA ALA A 190 4.87 -20.30 9.55
C ALA A 190 4.68 -21.64 8.82
N GLY A 191 5.55 -21.88 7.85
CA GLY A 191 5.58 -23.10 7.06
C GLY A 191 5.11 -22.88 5.62
N PRO A 192 5.45 -23.82 4.73
CA PRO A 192 5.28 -23.61 3.30
C PRO A 192 3.82 -23.43 2.93
N ALA A 193 3.53 -22.43 2.09
CA ALA A 193 2.21 -22.26 1.49
C ALA A 193 1.90 -23.41 0.52
N SER A 194 0.62 -23.72 0.34
CA SER A 194 0.17 -24.88 -0.45
C SER A 194 0.76 -24.85 -1.86
N PRO A 195 1.54 -25.87 -2.29
CA PRO A 195 2.14 -25.90 -3.61
C PRO A 195 1.10 -26.09 -4.72
N ALA A 196 -0.09 -26.59 -4.38
CA ALA A 196 -1.20 -26.78 -5.31
C ALA A 196 -1.94 -25.47 -5.64
N ALA A 197 -1.70 -24.38 -4.91
CA ALA A 197 -2.34 -23.10 -5.19
C ALA A 197 -1.83 -22.48 -6.51
N ASN A 198 -2.73 -21.86 -7.25
CA ASN A 198 -2.39 -21.02 -8.42
C ASN A 198 -1.62 -19.77 -7.99
N LEU A 199 -1.92 -19.25 -6.79
CA LEU A 199 -1.27 -18.09 -6.18
C LEU A 199 -1.01 -18.33 -4.68
N ARG A 200 0.24 -18.15 -4.26
CA ARG A 200 0.65 -18.07 -2.85
C ARG A 200 0.90 -16.61 -2.49
N LEU A 201 -0.05 -16.01 -1.76
CA LEU A 201 -0.14 -14.57 -1.47
C LEU A 201 0.18 -14.25 0.00
N GLY A 202 1.19 -13.42 0.24
CA GLY A 202 1.53 -12.92 1.57
C GLY A 202 1.08 -11.47 1.77
N LEU A 203 0.54 -11.14 2.95
CA LEU A 203 0.19 -9.76 3.34
C LEU A 203 0.97 -9.34 4.59
N THR A 204 1.47 -8.12 4.57
CA THR A 204 2.02 -7.43 5.75
C THR A 204 1.77 -5.94 5.57
N HIS A 205 1.55 -5.18 6.64
CA HIS A 205 1.45 -3.73 6.48
C HIS A 205 2.81 -3.12 6.13
N SER A 206 3.80 -3.31 7.00
CA SER A 206 5.17 -2.84 6.77
C SER A 206 6.03 -3.94 6.12
N PRO A 207 6.76 -3.65 5.04
CA PRO A 207 7.62 -4.61 4.34
C PRO A 207 8.99 -4.77 5.02
N GLU A 208 9.00 -5.15 6.30
CA GLU A 208 10.25 -5.34 7.05
C GLU A 208 11.02 -6.59 6.56
N PRO A 209 12.35 -6.48 6.30
CA PRO A 209 13.16 -7.59 5.79
C PRO A 209 13.00 -8.90 6.57
N ARG A 210 12.97 -8.82 7.92
CA ARG A 210 12.81 -9.99 8.80
C ARG A 210 11.49 -10.77 8.60
N VAL A 211 10.46 -10.11 8.07
CA VAL A 211 9.16 -10.74 7.73
C VAL A 211 9.19 -11.23 6.28
N LEU A 212 9.73 -10.41 5.37
CA LEU A 212 9.87 -10.76 3.96
C LEU A 212 10.74 -12.00 3.74
N ASP A 213 11.83 -12.15 4.51
CA ASP A 213 12.71 -13.32 4.46
C ASP A 213 11.95 -14.61 4.81
N ARG A 214 11.02 -14.53 5.76
CA ARG A 214 10.21 -15.68 6.16
C ARG A 214 9.17 -16.04 5.11
N PHE A 215 8.47 -15.05 4.53
CA PHE A 215 7.57 -15.29 3.40
C PHE A 215 8.31 -15.89 2.19
N ALA A 216 9.52 -15.41 1.91
CA ALA A 216 10.34 -15.97 0.83
C ALA A 216 10.76 -17.42 1.12
N ALA A 217 11.16 -17.72 2.36
CA ALA A 217 11.51 -19.07 2.80
C ALA A 217 10.32 -20.05 2.73
N ASP A 218 9.11 -19.60 3.05
CA ASP A 218 7.87 -20.38 2.98
C ASP A 218 7.27 -20.48 1.56
N GLY A 219 7.97 -19.95 0.54
CA GLY A 219 7.64 -20.16 -0.86
C GLY A 219 6.49 -19.32 -1.40
N TYR A 220 6.19 -18.18 -0.78
CA TYR A 220 5.19 -17.23 -1.28
C TYR A 220 5.65 -16.63 -2.63
N GLN A 221 4.70 -16.51 -3.57
CA GLN A 221 4.98 -15.99 -4.92
C GLN A 221 4.91 -14.47 -4.97
N LEU A 222 3.95 -13.90 -4.24
CA LEU A 222 3.72 -12.47 -4.19
C LEU A 222 3.48 -12.05 -2.73
N VAL A 223 4.20 -11.05 -2.25
CA VAL A 223 3.89 -10.34 -1.01
C VAL A 223 3.43 -8.92 -1.34
N MET A 224 2.36 -8.48 -0.69
CA MET A 224 1.79 -7.14 -0.86
C MET A 224 1.87 -6.37 0.46
N ALA A 225 2.34 -5.13 0.40
CA ALA A 225 2.53 -4.27 1.56
C ALA A 225 2.25 -2.79 1.29
N GLY A 226 2.15 -1.98 2.34
CA GLY A 226 1.98 -0.52 2.31
C GLY A 226 3.08 0.19 3.09
N HIS A 227 2.70 1.08 4.01
CA HIS A 227 3.53 1.73 5.06
C HIS A 227 4.55 2.77 4.56
N THR A 228 5.22 2.53 3.45
CA THR A 228 6.31 3.39 2.98
C THR A 228 5.82 4.73 2.42
N HIS A 229 4.54 4.82 2.06
CA HIS A 229 3.94 5.92 1.31
C HIS A 229 4.69 6.28 0.01
N GLY A 230 5.48 5.35 -0.56
CA GLY A 230 6.37 5.65 -1.67
C GLY A 230 7.49 6.65 -1.35
N GLY A 231 7.78 6.84 -0.07
CA GLY A 231 8.67 7.86 0.48
C GLY A 231 7.99 9.16 0.87
N GLN A 232 6.74 9.37 0.44
CA GLN A 232 5.89 10.57 0.63
C GLN A 232 6.46 11.86 -0.01
N VAL A 233 7.76 12.13 0.18
CA VAL A 233 8.52 13.22 -0.41
C VAL A 233 9.72 12.63 -1.16
N CYS A 234 9.70 12.78 -2.48
CA CYS A 234 10.73 12.28 -3.37
C CYS A 234 11.51 13.44 -3.98
N LEU A 235 12.82 13.25 -4.15
CA LEU A 235 13.64 14.16 -4.96
C LEU A 235 13.47 13.81 -6.44
N PRO A 236 13.25 14.81 -7.33
CA PRO A 236 13.25 14.58 -8.77
C PRO A 236 14.50 13.82 -9.21
N PHE A 237 14.33 12.80 -10.06
CA PHE A 237 15.40 11.94 -10.59
C PHE A 237 16.14 11.04 -9.58
N TYR A 238 15.88 11.17 -8.28
CA TYR A 238 16.53 10.38 -7.24
C TYR A 238 15.55 9.43 -6.51
N GLY A 239 14.30 9.86 -6.34
CA GLY A 239 13.26 9.05 -5.68
C GLY A 239 13.13 9.31 -4.19
N ALA A 240 12.68 8.30 -3.44
CA ALA A 240 12.36 8.41 -2.03
C ALA A 240 13.59 8.79 -1.19
N LEU A 241 13.40 9.70 -0.24
CA LEU A 241 14.45 10.06 0.72
C LEU A 241 14.56 9.04 1.85
N VAL A 242 13.43 8.50 2.28
CA VAL A 242 13.27 7.55 3.39
C VAL A 242 12.13 6.57 3.08
N THR A 243 12.12 5.42 3.73
CA THR A 243 11.06 4.39 3.66
C THR A 243 10.36 4.17 5.01
N ASN A 244 10.94 4.66 6.11
CA ASN A 244 10.49 4.43 7.49
C ASN A 244 10.33 2.95 7.89
N CYS A 245 11.10 2.06 7.26
CA CYS A 245 11.23 0.64 7.59
C CYS A 245 12.62 0.15 7.15
N GLY A 246 12.95 -1.11 7.40
CA GLY A 246 14.21 -1.72 6.95
C GLY A 246 14.34 -1.92 5.43
N LEU A 247 13.32 -1.59 4.64
CA LEU A 247 13.35 -1.71 3.19
C LEU A 247 14.22 -0.61 2.56
N ASP A 248 14.99 -0.95 1.52
CA ASP A 248 15.73 0.04 0.75
C ASP A 248 14.79 0.96 -0.06
N ARG A 249 15.29 2.15 -0.37
CA ARG A 249 14.51 3.21 -1.00
C ARG A 249 14.12 2.92 -2.46
N SER A 250 14.83 2.02 -3.15
CA SER A 250 14.48 1.67 -4.53
C SER A 250 13.19 0.85 -4.61
N ARG A 251 12.82 0.17 -3.51
CA ARG A 251 11.60 -0.63 -3.37
C ARG A 251 10.51 0.08 -2.57
N ALA A 252 10.60 1.40 -2.41
CA ALA A 252 9.63 2.17 -1.63
C ALA A 252 8.20 2.11 -2.21
N LYS A 253 7.99 1.81 -3.49
CA LYS A 253 6.66 1.58 -4.09
C LYS A 253 6.75 0.78 -5.38
N GLY A 254 5.62 0.23 -5.81
CA GLY A 254 5.49 -0.53 -7.04
C GLY A 254 6.03 -1.96 -6.93
N PRO A 255 6.17 -2.64 -8.08
CA PRO A 255 6.64 -4.02 -8.14
C PRO A 255 8.16 -4.08 -7.98
N SER A 256 8.62 -5.09 -7.26
CA SER A 256 10.03 -5.42 -7.04
C SER A 256 10.18 -6.90 -6.71
N ARG A 257 11.40 -7.34 -6.42
CA ARG A 257 11.69 -8.72 -5.99
C ARG A 257 12.27 -8.73 -4.59
N TRP A 258 12.04 -9.83 -3.86
CA TRP A 258 12.70 -10.12 -2.60
C TRP A 258 13.16 -11.58 -2.60
N GLY A 259 14.42 -11.81 -2.21
CA GLY A 259 15.06 -13.11 -2.38
C GLY A 259 15.12 -13.55 -3.85
N ALA A 260 15.20 -14.86 -4.08
CA ALA A 260 15.43 -15.41 -5.41
C ALA A 260 14.18 -15.40 -6.33
N HIS A 261 12.98 -15.55 -5.75
CA HIS A 261 11.78 -15.90 -6.52
C HIS A 261 10.54 -15.09 -6.16
N MET A 262 10.46 -14.53 -4.95
CA MET A 262 9.28 -13.83 -4.48
C MET A 262 9.18 -12.44 -5.11
N GLN A 263 8.02 -12.15 -5.68
CA GLN A 263 7.66 -10.80 -6.08
C GLN A 263 7.13 -10.03 -4.87
N LEU A 264 7.41 -8.73 -4.85
CA LEU A 264 6.97 -7.81 -3.80
C LEU A 264 6.26 -6.64 -4.47
N HIS A 265 5.07 -6.29 -4.00
CA HIS A 265 4.41 -5.05 -4.38
C HIS A 265 4.18 -4.17 -3.16
N VAL A 266 4.80 -2.99 -3.14
CA VAL A 266 4.59 -1.98 -2.10
C VAL A 266 3.71 -0.86 -2.63
N SER A 267 2.57 -0.60 -2.00
CA SER A 267 1.71 0.53 -2.36
C SER A 267 2.33 1.85 -1.90
N ALA A 268 2.25 2.90 -2.73
CA ALA A 268 2.58 4.25 -2.25
C ALA A 268 1.50 4.87 -1.36
N GLY A 269 0.38 4.18 -1.15
CA GLY A 269 -0.71 4.60 -0.27
C GLY A 269 -1.53 5.77 -0.81
N MET A 270 -2.74 5.93 -0.31
CA MET A 270 -3.66 7.00 -0.75
C MET A 270 -3.75 8.18 0.19
N GLY A 271 -3.23 8.02 1.39
CA GLY A 271 -3.36 8.95 2.49
C GLY A 271 -2.07 9.66 2.83
N THR A 272 -2.20 10.55 3.79
CA THR A 272 -1.10 11.18 4.52
C THR A 272 -1.58 11.35 5.95
N SER A 273 -0.67 11.34 6.92
CA SER A 273 -1.01 11.75 8.28
C SER A 273 -1.62 13.17 8.25
N PRO A 274 -2.71 13.44 8.98
CA PRO A 274 -3.28 14.78 9.09
C PRO A 274 -2.28 15.86 9.56
N TYR A 275 -1.22 15.47 10.28
CA TYR A 275 -0.17 16.37 10.77
C TYR A 275 1.03 16.52 9.84
N ALA A 276 1.14 15.69 8.80
CA ALA A 276 2.16 15.82 7.76
C ALA A 276 1.54 15.67 6.36
N PRO A 277 0.59 16.55 5.97
CA PRO A 277 -0.26 16.29 4.83
C PRO A 277 0.37 16.85 3.54
N VAL A 278 1.55 16.32 3.20
CA VAL A 278 2.37 16.73 2.05
C VAL A 278 2.76 15.53 1.21
N ARG A 279 2.69 15.67 -0.12
CA ARG A 279 3.20 14.70 -1.09
C ARG A 279 3.99 15.45 -2.15
N PHE A 280 5.21 15.03 -2.48
CA PHE A 280 6.00 15.70 -3.52
C PHE A 280 6.73 14.68 -4.40
N CYS A 281 6.52 14.76 -5.73
CA CYS A 281 6.97 13.75 -6.70
C CYS A 281 6.56 12.31 -6.32
N CYS A 282 5.44 12.18 -5.61
CA CYS A 282 4.90 10.92 -5.12
C CYS A 282 3.38 11.03 -4.90
N ARG A 283 2.64 11.19 -5.99
CA ARG A 283 1.17 11.14 -6.00
C ARG A 283 0.62 9.95 -5.19
N PRO A 284 -0.45 10.14 -4.40
CA PRO A 284 -1.14 9.04 -3.74
C PRO A 284 -1.80 8.11 -4.77
N GLU A 285 -1.79 6.81 -4.52
CA GLU A 285 -2.16 5.82 -5.53
C GLU A 285 -2.91 4.60 -4.97
N ALA A 286 -3.74 4.01 -5.83
CA ALA A 286 -4.11 2.60 -5.77
C ALA A 286 -3.45 1.87 -6.94
N THR A 287 -3.35 0.55 -6.88
CA THR A 287 -2.80 -0.24 -7.99
C THR A 287 -3.76 -1.34 -8.39
N LEU A 288 -4.08 -1.42 -9.68
CA LEU A 288 -4.71 -2.58 -10.29
C LEU A 288 -3.60 -3.47 -10.87
N LEU A 289 -3.41 -4.62 -10.25
CA LEU A 289 -2.46 -5.63 -10.69
C LEU A 289 -3.18 -6.66 -11.56
N THR A 290 -2.71 -6.88 -12.78
CA THR A 290 -3.08 -8.05 -13.59
C THR A 290 -2.03 -9.13 -13.36
N LEU A 291 -2.36 -10.10 -12.51
CA LEU A 291 -1.50 -11.25 -12.27
C LEU A 291 -1.69 -12.24 -13.42
N ILE A 292 -0.59 -12.67 -14.04
CA ILE A 292 -0.60 -13.60 -15.16
C ILE A 292 0.23 -14.85 -14.84
N ALA A 293 0.00 -15.91 -15.61
CA ALA A 293 0.81 -17.12 -15.55
C ALA A 293 2.29 -16.80 -15.81
N THR A 294 3.17 -17.37 -14.99
CA THR A 294 4.61 -17.33 -15.23
C THR A 294 4.92 -18.12 -16.51
N PRO A 295 5.67 -17.55 -17.48
CA PRO A 295 6.02 -18.27 -18.71
C PRO A 295 6.74 -19.59 -18.42
N MET A 296 6.44 -20.63 -19.20
CA MET A 296 7.21 -21.88 -19.18
C MET A 296 8.50 -21.68 -20.00
N GLY A 297 9.59 -21.32 -19.35
CA GLY A 297 10.89 -21.03 -19.99
C GLY A 297 11.69 -19.98 -19.22
N ASP A 298 12.99 -19.90 -19.48
CA ASP A 298 14.04 -19.26 -18.67
C ASP A 298 13.62 -17.98 -17.90
N ARG A 299 13.87 -17.99 -16.58
CA ARG A 299 13.33 -17.01 -15.60
C ARG A 299 13.90 -15.59 -15.78
N ASP A 300 14.92 -15.43 -16.62
CA ASP A 300 15.60 -14.16 -16.86
C ASP A 300 14.84 -13.23 -17.83
N ALA A 301 13.91 -13.75 -18.63
CA ALA A 301 13.08 -12.93 -19.53
C ALA A 301 11.94 -12.16 -18.83
N VAL A 302 11.74 -12.39 -17.52
CA VAL A 302 10.62 -11.89 -16.73
C VAL A 302 10.78 -10.40 -16.32
N SER A 303 12.00 -9.85 -16.40
CA SER A 303 12.30 -8.50 -15.88
C SER A 303 11.65 -7.35 -16.67
N ASP A 304 11.24 -7.56 -17.92
CA ASP A 304 10.72 -6.47 -18.78
C ASP A 304 9.17 -6.39 -18.80
N LEU A 305 8.47 -7.33 -18.15
CA LEU A 305 7.00 -7.38 -18.13
C LEU A 305 6.35 -6.58 -17.00
N SER A 306 7.10 -6.25 -15.94
CA SER A 306 6.61 -5.46 -14.80
C SER A 306 6.68 -3.95 -15.04
N ARG A 307 6.17 -3.48 -16.19
CA ARG A 307 6.11 -2.03 -16.49
C ARG A 307 4.84 -1.44 -15.89
N SER A 308 5.00 -0.47 -14.98
CA SER A 308 3.90 0.37 -14.51
C SER A 308 3.54 1.38 -15.58
N GLN A 309 2.29 1.38 -16.04
CA GLN A 309 1.74 2.50 -16.79
C GLN A 309 0.84 3.33 -15.86
N PRO A 310 1.18 4.60 -15.60
CA PRO A 310 0.27 5.48 -14.88
C PRO A 310 -0.87 5.88 -15.84
N THR A 311 -2.09 5.46 -15.54
CA THR A 311 -3.27 6.04 -16.18
C THR A 311 -3.56 7.39 -15.51
N ALA A 312 -3.35 8.47 -16.26
CA ALA A 312 -3.69 9.81 -15.82
C ALA A 312 -5.21 10.00 -15.90
N SER A 313 -5.87 9.88 -14.74
CA SER A 313 -7.24 10.31 -14.42
C SER A 313 -8.36 9.93 -15.41
N VAL A 314 -9.34 9.20 -14.89
CA VAL A 314 -10.72 9.27 -15.38
C VAL A 314 -11.25 10.69 -15.14
N ARG A 315 -12.06 11.17 -16.09
CA ARG A 315 -12.57 12.53 -16.30
C ARG A 315 -13.11 13.25 -15.07
#